data_AF-A0A5S4WD48-F1
#
_entry.id   AF-A0A5S4WD48-F1
#
_cell.length_a   1.000
_cell.length_b   1.000
_cell.length_c   1.000
_cell.angle_alpha   90.00
_cell.angle_beta   90.00
_cell.angle_gamma   90.00
#
_symmetry.space_group_name_H-M   'P 1'
#
loop_
_entity.id
_entity.type
_entity.pdbx_description
1 polymer ?
#
loop_
_entity_poly.entity_id
_entity_poly.type
_entity_poly.pdbx_seq_one_letter_code
_entity_poly.pdbx_strand_id
1 'polypeptide(L)'
;MQVVLYMSALALWILVACIIWCAAGLMFLVPRTRSSAWPISLAMASTFPFVFAYQIVASPAVILLLLFAAALSWLIEPGASTTQNPVIIGVAILVALASVIVVLVASVVGFFDGWRAGWRLARGRSIKETLSDTIAGKCFDRLRPRHT
;
A
#
# COMPACT_ATOMS: atom_id res chain seq x y z
N MET A 1 16.29 -12.43 -7.51
CA MET A 1 16.21 -10.99 -7.88
C MET A 1 15.05 -10.27 -7.19
N GLN A 2 13.83 -10.82 -7.18
CA GLN A 2 12.67 -10.20 -6.50
C GLN A 2 12.89 -9.93 -5.00
N VAL A 3 13.42 -10.90 -4.24
CA VAL A 3 13.70 -10.71 -2.80
C VAL A 3 14.65 -9.52 -2.56
N VAL A 4 15.67 -9.35 -3.42
CA VAL A 4 16.63 -8.24 -3.30
C VAL A 4 15.95 -6.90 -3.54
N LEU A 5 15.06 -6.80 -4.54
CA LEU A 5 14.29 -5.58 -4.82
C LEU A 5 13.30 -5.24 -3.69
N TYR A 6 12.67 -6.25 -3.09
CA TYR A 6 11.80 -6.04 -1.93
C TYR A 6 12.59 -5.57 -0.71
N MET A 7 13.73 -6.20 -0.41
CA MET A 7 14.58 -5.82 0.71
C MET A 7 15.21 -4.43 0.53
N SER A 8 15.59 -4.05 -0.70
CA SER A 8 16.11 -2.70 -0.97
C SER A 8 15.03 -1.63 -0.84
N ALA A 9 13.81 -1.90 -1.30
CA ALA A 9 12.67 -1.00 -1.11
C ALA A 9 12.32 -0.83 0.38
N LEU A 10 12.32 -1.92 1.15
CA LEU A 10 12.11 -1.89 2.59
C LEU A 10 13.22 -1.11 3.31
N ALA A 11 14.49 -1.36 2.95
CA ALA A 11 15.63 -0.64 3.52
C ALA A 11 15.56 0.87 3.24
N LEU A 12 15.18 1.26 2.01
CA LEU A 12 14.96 2.65 1.65
C LEU A 12 13.83 3.27 2.47
N TRP A 13 12.72 2.55 2.65
CA TRP A 13 11.62 3.03 3.49
C TRP A 13 12.05 3.21 4.96
N ILE A 14 12.79 2.25 5.52
CA ILE A 14 13.33 2.33 6.89
C ILE A 14 14.26 3.54 7.02
N LEU A 15 15.13 3.77 6.03
CA LEU A 15 16.01 4.94 6.02
C LEU A 15 15.23 6.25 6.06
N VAL A 16 14.18 6.37 5.24
CA VAL A 16 13.28 7.55 5.24
C VAL A 16 12.57 7.69 6.59
N ALA A 17 12.08 6.60 7.18
CA ALA A 17 11.47 6.60 8.50
C ALA A 17 12.42 7.10 9.58
N CYS A 18 13.67 6.61 9.58
CA CYS A 18 14.72 7.05 10.49
C CYS A 18 15.01 8.54 10.34
N ILE A 19 15.10 9.06 9.10
CA ILE A 19 15.31 10.50 8.86
C ILE A 19 14.15 11.31 9.44
N ILE A 20 12.90 10.90 9.21
CA ILE A 20 11.72 11.60 9.71
C ILE A 20 11.67 11.56 11.25
N TRP A 21 11.98 10.42 11.87
CA TRP A 21 12.03 10.31 13.33
C TRP A 21 13.19 11.11 13.95
N CYS A 22 14.36 11.16 13.31
CA CYS A 22 15.44 12.05 13.72
C CYS A 22 15.00 13.51 13.66
N ALA A 23 14.35 13.94 12.57
CA ALA A 23 13.80 15.28 12.44
C ALA A 23 12.75 15.58 13.51
N ALA A 24 11.84 14.64 13.79
CA ALA A 24 10.87 14.76 14.88
C ALA A 24 11.56 14.85 16.25
N GLY A 25 12.62 14.07 16.49
CA GLY A 25 13.45 14.14 17.69
C GLY A 25 14.11 15.50 17.88
N LEU A 26 14.65 16.09 16.80
CA LEU A 26 15.18 17.46 16.83
C LEU A 26 14.08 18.49 17.12
N MET A 27 12.88 18.32 16.53
CA MET A 27 11.74 19.19 16.80
C MET A 27 11.24 19.10 18.24
N PHE A 28 11.47 18.00 18.95
CA PHE A 28 11.17 17.87 20.38
C PHE A 28 12.05 18.77 21.26
N LEU A 29 13.28 19.07 20.82
CA LEU A 29 14.22 19.92 21.56
C LEU A 29 13.85 21.41 21.49
N VAL A 30 13.12 21.81 20.45
CA VAL A 30 12.72 23.21 20.24
C VAL A 30 11.27 23.42 20.75
N PRO A 31 11.04 24.27 21.77
CA PRO A 31 9.72 24.44 22.39
C PRO A 31 8.60 24.79 21.40
N ARG A 32 8.94 25.58 20.36
CA ARG A 32 7.99 26.04 19.34
C ARG A 32 7.50 24.92 18.41
N THR A 33 8.28 23.85 18.23
CA THR A 33 7.97 22.75 17.30
C THR A 33 7.57 21.45 18.00
N ARG A 34 7.69 21.40 19.33
CA ARG A 34 7.40 20.22 20.16
C ARG A 34 5.98 19.70 19.97
N SER A 35 5.00 20.60 19.78
CA SER A 35 3.60 20.23 19.53
C SER A 35 3.38 19.49 18.22
N SER A 36 4.25 19.70 17.22
CA SER A 36 4.20 19.04 15.91
C SER A 36 5.04 17.76 15.84
N ALA A 37 6.04 17.63 16.71
CA ALA A 37 6.96 16.49 16.72
C ALA A 37 6.24 15.15 16.99
N TRP A 38 5.33 15.14 17.96
CA TRP A 38 4.53 13.95 18.29
C TRP A 38 3.63 13.48 17.12
N PRO A 39 2.82 14.37 16.50
CA PRO A 39 2.08 14.02 15.29
C PRO A 39 2.91 13.50 14.13
N ILE A 40 4.09 14.06 13.86
CA ILE A 40 4.97 13.60 12.78
C ILE A 40 5.47 12.18 13.03
N SER A 41 5.91 11.90 14.26
CA SER A 41 6.41 10.57 14.62
C SER A 41 5.32 9.50 14.48
N LEU A 42 4.12 9.81 14.97
CA LEU A 42 2.98 8.91 14.93
C LEU A 42 2.44 8.73 13.51
N ALA A 43 2.42 9.79 12.70
CA ALA A 43 2.10 9.73 11.28
C ALA A 43 3.02 8.77 10.55
N MET A 44 4.34 8.90 10.71
CA MET A 44 5.28 7.99 10.05
C MET A 44 5.10 6.54 10.51
N ALA A 45 4.97 6.31 11.82
CA ALA A 45 4.76 4.97 12.38
C ALA A 45 3.49 4.29 11.82
N SER A 46 2.42 5.07 11.62
CA SER A 46 1.15 4.56 11.10
C SER A 46 1.15 4.29 9.59
N THR A 47 2.10 4.80 8.81
CA THR A 47 2.14 4.51 7.36
C THR A 47 2.38 3.04 7.07
N PHE A 48 3.26 2.37 7.82
CA PHE A 48 3.59 0.96 7.62
C PHE A 48 2.38 0.00 7.73
N PRO A 49 1.62 -0.04 8.86
CA PRO A 49 0.49 -0.96 8.99
C PRO A 49 -0.61 -0.67 7.96
N PHE A 50 -0.81 0.58 7.57
CA PHE A 50 -1.80 0.92 6.55
C PHE A 50 -1.36 0.50 5.15
N VAL A 51 -0.11 0.76 4.75
CA VAL A 51 0.45 0.25 3.48
C VAL A 51 0.28 -1.27 3.42
N PHE A 52 0.62 -1.97 4.50
CA PHE A 52 0.48 -3.42 4.57
C PHE A 52 -0.98 -3.88 4.48
N ALA A 53 -1.90 -3.22 5.19
CA ALA A 53 -3.33 -3.52 5.12
C ALA A 53 -3.90 -3.34 3.70
N TYR A 54 -3.55 -2.26 3.02
CA TYR A 54 -3.97 -2.01 1.64
C TYR A 54 -3.36 -3.00 0.65
N GLN A 55 -2.12 -3.44 0.87
CA GLN A 55 -1.50 -4.52 0.09
C GLN A 55 -2.26 -5.85 0.25
N ILE A 56 -2.66 -6.20 1.48
CA ILE A 56 -3.49 -7.39 1.74
C ILE A 56 -4.81 -7.27 0.99
N VAL A 57 -5.48 -6.12 1.06
CA VAL A 57 -6.76 -5.89 0.36
C VAL A 57 -6.59 -5.92 -1.17
N ALA A 58 -5.44 -5.50 -1.70
CA ALA A 58 -5.14 -5.54 -3.12
C ALA A 58 -4.72 -6.93 -3.62
N SER A 59 -4.25 -7.81 -2.73
CA SER A 59 -3.73 -9.13 -3.10
C SER A 59 -4.71 -10.00 -3.91
N PRO A 60 -6.04 -10.03 -3.64
CA PRO A 60 -6.97 -10.80 -4.45
C PRO A 60 -7.04 -10.29 -5.89
N ALA A 61 -6.96 -8.97 -6.12
CA ALA A 61 -6.96 -8.40 -7.46
C ALA A 61 -5.71 -8.82 -8.24
N VAL A 62 -4.53 -8.84 -7.60
CA VAL A 62 -3.29 -9.32 -8.21
C VAL A 62 -3.37 -10.82 -8.51
N ILE A 63 -3.89 -11.62 -7.59
CA ILE A 63 -4.09 -13.06 -7.80
C ILE A 63 -5.02 -13.31 -9.00
N LEU A 64 -6.14 -12.58 -9.10
CA LEU A 64 -7.06 -12.69 -10.22
C LEU A 64 -6.40 -12.32 -11.56
N LEU A 65 -5.59 -11.27 -11.60
CA LEU A 65 -4.83 -10.90 -12.81
C LEU A 65 -3.86 -12.00 -13.25
N LEU A 66 -3.15 -12.62 -12.29
CA LEU A 66 -2.23 -13.73 -12.57
C LEU A 66 -2.96 -14.99 -13.02
N LEU A 67 -4.08 -15.33 -12.37
CA LEU A 67 -4.92 -16.47 -12.77
C LEU A 67 -5.51 -16.27 -14.17
N PHE A 68 -5.95 -15.04 -14.49
CA PHE A 68 -6.42 -14.71 -15.83
C PHE A 68 -5.32 -14.89 -16.87
N ALA A 69 -4.10 -14.42 -16.59
CA ALA A 69 -2.95 -14.62 -17.47
C ALA A 69 -2.62 -16.10 -17.68
N ALA A 70 -2.66 -16.89 -16.61
CA ALA A 70 -2.42 -18.33 -16.66
C ALA A 70 -3.50 -19.05 -17.49
N ALA A 71 -4.78 -18.72 -17.26
CA ALA A 71 -5.89 -19.28 -18.00
C ALA A 71 -5.82 -18.94 -19.49
N LEU A 72 -5.51 -17.69 -19.83
CA LEU A 72 -5.36 -17.26 -21.22
C LEU A 72 -4.17 -17.96 -21.90
N SER A 73 -3.05 -18.11 -21.19
CA SER A 73 -1.88 -18.82 -21.71
C SER A 73 -2.19 -20.29 -21.99
N TRP A 74 -2.95 -20.94 -21.09
CA TRP A 74 -3.37 -22.33 -21.27
C TRP A 74 -4.35 -22.51 -22.44
N LEU A 75 -5.22 -21.53 -22.68
CA LEU A 75 -6.21 -21.57 -23.75
C LEU A 75 -5.59 -21.34 -25.14
N ILE A 76 -4.58 -20.46 -25.24
CA ILE A 76 -3.95 -20.08 -26.50
C ILE A 76 -2.95 -21.15 -26.99
N GLU A 77 -2.23 -21.80 -26.08
CA GLU A 77 -1.20 -22.78 -26.47
C GLU A 77 -1.16 -23.97 -25.50
N PRO A 78 -2.06 -24.95 -25.68
CA PRO A 78 -2.12 -26.16 -24.88
C PRO A 78 -0.99 -27.13 -25.28
N GLY A 79 0.26 -26.80 -24.93
CA GLY A 79 1.41 -27.64 -25.25
C GLY A 79 2.74 -26.89 -25.31
N ALA A 80 3.33 -26.66 -24.14
CA ALA A 80 4.74 -26.34 -23.87
C ALA A 80 5.59 -25.72 -25.01
N SER A 81 5.50 -24.39 -25.18
CA SER A 81 6.63 -23.48 -24.92
C SER A 81 6.13 -22.03 -24.91
N THR A 82 5.63 -21.59 -23.75
CA THR A 82 5.12 -20.23 -23.50
C THR A 82 6.12 -19.10 -23.78
N THR A 83 7.38 -19.44 -24.09
CA THR A 83 8.48 -18.52 -24.35
C THR A 83 8.63 -18.08 -25.80
N GLN A 84 7.85 -18.63 -26.76
CA GLN A 84 7.99 -18.27 -28.18
C GLN A 84 6.79 -17.53 -28.76
N ASN A 85 5.65 -17.56 -28.09
CA ASN A 85 4.43 -16.93 -28.59
C ASN A 85 4.37 -15.43 -28.22
N PRO A 86 4.45 -14.51 -29.19
CA PRO A 86 4.52 -13.07 -28.93
C PRO A 86 3.25 -12.55 -28.22
N VAL A 87 2.10 -13.20 -28.41
CA VAL A 87 0.85 -12.83 -27.74
C VAL A 87 0.91 -13.15 -26.25
N ILE A 88 1.39 -14.34 -25.89
CA ILE A 88 1.55 -14.77 -24.49
C ILE A 88 2.57 -13.87 -23.77
N ILE A 89 3.68 -13.53 -24.44
CA ILE A 89 4.69 -12.60 -23.91
C ILE A 89 4.05 -11.22 -23.67
N GLY A 90 3.28 -10.69 -24.63
CA GLY A 90 2.59 -9.41 -24.49
C GLY A 90 1.61 -9.38 -23.32
N VAL A 91 0.79 -10.43 -23.18
CA VAL A 91 -0.14 -10.58 -22.05
C VAL A 91 0.61 -10.65 -20.73
N ALA A 92 1.69 -11.42 -20.65
CA ALA A 92 2.49 -11.54 -19.43
C ALA A 92 3.10 -10.18 -19.01
N ILE A 93 3.61 -9.40 -19.96
CA ILE A 93 4.12 -8.04 -19.68
C ILE A 93 3.00 -7.13 -19.18
N LEU A 94 1.84 -7.12 -19.85
CA LEU A 94 0.71 -6.28 -19.46
C LEU A 94 0.19 -6.64 -18.06
N VAL A 95 0.08 -7.93 -17.75
CA VAL A 95 -0.36 -8.41 -16.44
C VAL A 95 0.66 -8.08 -15.35
N ALA A 96 1.96 -8.22 -15.65
CA ALA A 96 3.02 -7.82 -14.73
C ALA A 96 2.96 -6.31 -14.43
N LEU A 97 2.81 -5.47 -15.47
CA LEU A 97 2.65 -4.02 -15.30
C LEU A 97 1.38 -3.67 -14.52
N ALA A 98 0.25 -4.29 -14.84
CA ALA A 98 -1.00 -4.08 -14.13
C ALA A 98 -0.88 -4.45 -12.65
N SER A 99 -0.23 -5.57 -12.34
CA SER A 99 0.02 -6.02 -10.97
C SER A 99 0.87 -5.01 -10.19
N VAL A 100 1.95 -4.49 -10.81
CA VAL A 100 2.79 -3.45 -10.21
C VAL A 100 1.99 -2.18 -9.96
N ILE A 101 1.15 -1.75 -10.91
CA ILE A 101 0.30 -0.55 -10.76
C ILE A 101 -0.69 -0.74 -9.60
N VAL A 102 -1.35 -1.88 -9.50
CA VAL A 102 -2.31 -2.17 -8.42
C VAL A 102 -1.61 -2.09 -7.05
N VAL A 103 -0.44 -2.72 -6.93
CA VAL A 103 0.36 -2.72 -5.69
C VAL A 103 0.87 -1.30 -5.36
N LEU A 104 1.31 -0.54 -6.37
CA LEU A 104 1.75 0.84 -6.22
C LEU A 104 0.61 1.74 -5.72
N VAL A 105 -0.57 1.67 -6.36
CA VAL A 105 -1.74 2.44 -5.97
C VAL A 105 -2.16 2.09 -4.54
N ALA A 106 -2.22 0.81 -4.19
CA ALA A 106 -2.53 0.36 -2.84
C ALA A 106 -1.52 0.92 -1.82
N SER A 107 -0.24 0.93 -2.17
CA SER A 107 0.82 1.45 -1.30
C SER A 107 0.72 2.96 -1.09
N VAL A 108 0.45 3.72 -2.16
CA VAL A 108 0.27 5.17 -2.08
C VAL A 108 -0.95 5.51 -1.24
N VAL A 109 -2.09 4.84 -1.48
CA VAL A 109 -3.31 5.03 -0.71
C VAL A 109 -3.09 4.68 0.77
N GLY A 110 -2.47 3.55 1.07
CA GLY A 110 -2.13 3.14 2.42
C GLY A 110 -1.17 4.12 3.11
N PHE A 111 -0.19 4.67 2.39
CA PHE A 111 0.70 5.69 2.93
C PHE A 111 -0.07 6.96 3.32
N PHE A 112 -0.94 7.47 2.44
CA PHE A 112 -1.72 8.67 2.73
C PHE A 112 -2.72 8.48 3.88
N ASP A 113 -3.44 7.36 3.89
CA ASP A 113 -4.39 7.07 4.97
C ASP A 113 -3.68 6.81 6.28
N GLY A 114 -2.55 6.09 6.27
CA GLY A 114 -1.70 5.91 7.44
C GLY A 114 -1.22 7.26 7.97
N TRP A 115 -0.59 8.08 7.13
CA TRP A 115 -0.09 9.40 7.53
C TRP A 115 -1.19 10.26 8.17
N ARG A 116 -2.37 10.33 7.54
CA ARG A 116 -3.54 11.06 8.10
C ARG A 116 -4.04 10.44 9.39
N ALA A 117 -4.06 9.12 9.49
CA ALA A 117 -4.49 8.41 10.68
C ALA A 117 -3.57 8.71 11.86
N GLY A 118 -2.25 8.61 11.69
CA GLY A 118 -1.31 8.94 12.77
C GLY A 118 -1.40 10.40 13.21
N TRP A 119 -1.64 11.33 12.28
CA TRP A 119 -1.88 12.73 12.63
C TRP A 119 -3.14 12.93 13.49
N ARG A 120 -4.22 12.21 13.19
CA ARG A 120 -5.49 12.26 13.94
C ARG A 120 -5.36 11.61 15.31
N LEU A 121 -4.69 10.44 15.37
CA LEU A 121 -4.41 9.73 16.62
C LEU A 121 -3.55 10.58 17.56
N ALA A 122 -2.53 11.25 17.03
CA ALA A 122 -1.69 12.16 17.81
C ALA A 122 -2.44 13.38 18.35
N ARG A 123 -3.58 13.74 17.74
CA ARG A 123 -4.49 14.80 18.22
C ARG A 123 -5.61 14.27 19.14
N GLY A 124 -5.56 13.00 19.52
CA GLY A 124 -6.49 12.40 20.47
C GLY A 124 -7.81 11.90 19.88
N ARG A 125 -7.95 11.81 18.55
CA ARG A 125 -9.12 11.14 17.96
C ARG A 125 -9.11 9.65 18.26
N SER A 126 -10.30 9.06 18.39
CA SER A 126 -10.44 7.62 18.60
C SER A 126 -9.97 6.82 17.37
N ILE A 127 -9.48 5.60 17.60
CA ILE A 127 -9.09 4.68 16.53
C ILE A 127 -10.28 4.39 15.60
N LYS A 128 -11.48 4.22 16.19
CA LYS A 128 -12.71 3.93 15.45
C LYS A 128 -13.06 5.04 14.46
N GLU A 129 -13.08 6.30 14.91
CA GLU A 129 -13.31 7.46 14.03
C GLU A 129 -12.24 7.54 12.93
N THR A 130 -10.99 7.30 13.31
CA THR A 130 -9.86 7.36 12.39
C THR A 130 -9.98 6.33 11.27
N LEU A 131 -10.38 5.09 11.59
CA LEU A 131 -10.59 4.02 10.63
C LEU A 131 -11.82 4.25 9.75
N SER A 132 -12.90 4.83 10.29
CA SER A 132 -14.10 5.16 9.49
C SER A 132 -13.83 6.23 8.42
N ASP A 133 -12.89 7.14 8.68
CA ASP A 133 -12.56 8.23 7.76
C ASP A 133 -11.59 7.83 6.62
N THR A 134 -11.15 6.57 6.58
CA THR A 134 -10.22 6.03 5.57
C THR A 134 -10.91 5.85 4.22
N ILE A 135 -10.13 5.79 3.13
CA ILE A 135 -10.67 5.55 1.79
C ILE A 135 -11.39 4.19 1.72
N ALA A 136 -10.78 3.15 2.30
CA ALA A 136 -11.40 1.84 2.44
C ALA A 136 -12.71 1.91 3.24
N GLY A 137 -12.72 2.58 4.40
CA GLY A 137 -13.93 2.78 5.21
C GLY A 137 -15.06 3.42 4.42
N LYS A 138 -14.77 4.50 3.69
CA LYS A 138 -15.76 5.17 2.83
C LYS A 138 -16.27 4.31 1.68
N CYS A 139 -15.42 3.46 1.10
CA CYS A 139 -15.84 2.50 0.08
C CYS A 139 -16.76 1.43 0.67
N PHE A 140 -16.42 0.87 1.84
CA PHE A 140 -17.28 -0.11 2.53
C PHE A 140 -18.62 0.50 2.95
N ASP A 141 -18.64 1.73 3.46
CA ASP A 141 -19.88 2.42 3.85
C ASP A 141 -20.80 2.69 2.65
N ARG A 142 -20.23 2.92 1.46
CA ARG A 142 -21.01 3.04 0.21
C ARG A 142 -21.57 1.72 -0.28
N LEU A 143 -20.88 0.60 -0.03
CA LEU A 143 -21.29 -0.74 -0.43
C LEU A 143 -22.26 -1.38 0.57
N ARG A 144 -22.37 -0.85 1.79
CA ARG A 144 -23.30 -1.35 2.80
C ARG A 144 -24.73 -1.03 2.35
N PRO A 145 -25.59 -2.04 2.13
CA PRO A 145 -26.98 -1.80 1.79
C PRO A 145 -27.64 -1.01 2.93
N ARG A 146 -28.26 0.12 2.59
CA ARG A 146 -29.17 0.82 3.49
C ARG A 146 -30.39 -0.09 3.67
N HIS A 147 -30.36 -0.96 4.67
CA HIS A 147 -31.58 -1.59 5.17
C HIS A 147 -32.40 -0.49 5.85
N THR A 148 -33.31 0.10 5.09
CA THR A 148 -34.50 0.81 5.60
C THR A 148 -35.59 -0.20 5.90
#